data_AF-A0A8T1Q9P3-F1
#
_entry.id   AF-A0A8T1Q9P3-F1
#
_cell.length_a   1.000
_cell.length_b   1.000
_cell.length_c   1.000
_cell.angle_alpha   90.00
_cell.angle_beta   90.00
_cell.angle_gamma   90.00
#
_symmetry.space_group_name_H-M   'P 1'
#
loop_
_entity.id
_entity.type
_entity.pdbx_description
1 polymer ?
#
loop_
_entity_poly.entity_id
_entity_poly.type
_entity_poly.pdbx_seq_one_letter_code
_entity_poly.pdbx_strand_id
1 'polypeptide(L)' 'MRCHNDTLIIVGKIGSGKTTQLPQFLFNARLCRDGKTIGITHPRRVVVVTVAKRVAEECGVE' A
#
# COMPACT_ATOMS: atom_id res chain seq x y z
N MET A 1 -3.94 -12.80 5.69
CA MET A 1 -4.84 -12.67 4.53
C MET A 1 -4.47 -13.78 3.56
N ARG A 2 -5.30 -14.83 3.42
CA ARG A 2 -5.11 -15.77 2.30
C ARG A 2 -5.79 -15.12 1.10
N CYS A 3 -5.02 -14.73 0.10
CA CYS A 3 -5.57 -14.18 -1.14
C CYS A 3 -6.19 -15.34 -1.91
N HIS A 4 -7.50 -15.56 -1.77
CA HIS A 4 -8.23 -16.57 -2.54
C HIS A 4 -8.45 -16.15 -4.00
N ASN A 5 -8.12 -14.90 -4.33
CA ASN A 5 -8.24 -14.31 -5.64
C ASN A 5 -6.88 -13.78 -6.08
N ASP A 6 -6.50 -14.05 -7.33
CA ASP A 6 -5.28 -13.51 -7.95
C ASP A 6 -5.40 -12.00 -8.25
N THR A 7 -6.62 -11.48 -8.34
CA THR A 7 -6.90 -10.06 -8.58
C THR A 7 -8.10 -9.60 -7.74
N LEU A 8 -7.97 -8.42 -7.13
CA LEU A 8 -9.01 -7.80 -6.31
C LEU A 8 -9.17 -6.33 -6.72
N ILE A 9 -10.41 -5.91 -6.99
CA ILE A 9 -10.74 -4.51 -7.27
C ILE A 9 -11.31 -3.90 -6.01
N ILE A 10 -10.69 -2.81 -5.53
CA ILE A 10 -11.12 -2.07 -4.34
C ILE A 10 -11.57 -0.67 -4.77
N VAL A 11 -12.85 -0.36 -4.54
CA VAL A 11 -13.43 0.95 -4.85
C VAL A 11 -13.70 1.70 -3.55
N GLY A 12 -13.35 2.99 -3.52
CA GLY A 12 -13.68 3.85 -2.40
C GLY A 12 -13.41 5.31 -2.72
N LYS A 13 -14.06 6.24 -2.01
CA LYS A 13 -13.89 7.67 -2.21
C LYS A 13 -12.48 8.15 -1.82
N ILE A 14 -12.03 9.29 -2.36
CA ILE A 14 -10.83 9.98 -1.87
C ILE A 14 -10.97 10.25 -0.37
N GLY A 15 -9.89 10.07 0.40
CA GLY A 15 -9.91 10.19 1.86
C GLY A 15 -10.23 8.89 2.60
N SER A 16 -10.63 7.82 1.91
CA SER A 16 -10.94 6.52 2.57
C SER A 16 -9.69 5.71 2.97
N GLY A 17 -8.49 6.28 2.89
CA GLY A 17 -7.24 5.60 3.28
C GLY A 17 -6.67 4.55 2.32
N LYS A 18 -7.24 4.35 1.11
CA LYS A 18 -6.78 3.28 0.18
C LYS A 18 -5.26 3.32 -0.08
N THR A 19 -4.76 4.48 -0.48
CA THR A 19 -3.35 4.62 -0.91
C THR A 19 -2.36 4.62 0.25
N THR A 20 -2.80 4.88 1.49
CA THR A 20 -1.94 4.91 2.69
C THR A 20 -2.01 3.62 3.51
N GLN A 21 -3.19 2.98 3.61
CA GLN A 21 -3.43 1.84 4.50
C GLN A 21 -3.30 0.47 3.81
N LEU A 22 -3.70 0.35 2.54
CA LEU A 22 -3.55 -0.93 1.81
C LEU A 22 -2.10 -1.46 1.78
N PRO A 23 -1.07 -0.63 1.56
CA PRO A 23 0.32 -1.09 1.62
C PRO A 23 0.68 -1.76 2.94
N GLN A 24 0.22 -1.17 4.05
CA GLN A 24 0.49 -1.66 5.40
C GLN A 24 -0.25 -2.98 5.64
N PHE A 25 -1.51 -3.10 5.19
CA PHE A 25 -2.25 -4.36 5.28
C PHE A 25 -1.60 -5.47 4.48
N LEU A 26 -1.12 -5.19 3.26
CA LEU A 26 -0.42 -6.16 2.42
C LEU A 26 0.93 -6.56 3.04
N PHE A 27 1.66 -5.61 3.64
CA PHE A 27 2.91 -5.86 4.34
C PHE A 27 2.69 -6.73 5.58
N ASN A 28 1.73 -6.37 6.43
CA ASN A 28 1.34 -7.13 7.62
C ASN A 28 0.76 -8.51 7.30
N ALA A 29 0.14 -8.65 6.13
CA ALA A 29 -0.29 -9.94 5.59
C ALA A 29 0.87 -10.84 5.12
N ARG A 30 2.13 -10.38 5.25
CA ARG A 30 3.36 -11.11 4.92
C ARG A 30 3.50 -11.44 3.43
N LEU A 31 2.96 -10.57 2.56
CA LEU A 31 3.07 -10.71 1.10
C LEU A 31 4.46 -10.30 0.56
N CYS A 32 5.23 -9.51 1.31
CA CYS A 32 6.62 -9.15 0.99
C CYS A 32 7.67 -10.17 1.46
N ARG A 33 7.28 -11.43 1.71
CA ARG A 33 8.26 -12.47 2.07
C ARG A 33 9.03 -12.95 0.85
N ASP A 34 10.13 -13.65 1.08
CA ASP A 34 10.92 -14.33 0.05
C ASP A 34 11.46 -13.36 -1.03
N GLY A 35 11.88 -12.16 -0.60
CA GLY A 35 12.43 -11.13 -1.49
C GLY A 35 11.39 -10.40 -2.35
N LYS A 36 10.10 -10.59 -2.09
CA LYS A 36 9.01 -9.90 -2.80
C LYS A 36 8.78 -8.50 -2.23
N THR A 37 8.29 -7.60 -3.08
CA THR A 37 8.01 -6.20 -2.73
C THR A 37 6.60 -5.81 -3.17
N ILE A 38 5.93 -4.95 -2.40
CA ILE A 38 4.67 -4.32 -2.80
C ILE A 38 4.98 -3.08 -3.65
N GLY A 39 4.52 -3.08 -4.89
CA GLY A 39 4.54 -1.89 -5.75
C GLY A 39 3.24 -1.09 -5.63
N ILE A 40 3.35 0.22 -5.42
CA ILE A 40 2.23 1.15 -5.44
C ILE A 40 2.51 2.19 -6.53
N THR A 41 1.62 2.28 -7.51
CA THR A 41 1.74 3.26 -8.60
C THR A 41 0.67 4.33 -8.47
N HIS A 42 1.03 5.58 -8.77
CA HIS A 42 0.08 6.68 -8.87
C HIS A 42 0.38 7.50 -10.15
N PRO A 43 -0.64 7.96 -10.91
CA PRO A 43 -0.42 8.71 -12.14
C PRO A 43 0.27 10.08 -11.95
N ARG A 44 0.41 10.53 -10.70
CA ARG A 44 1.03 11.82 -10.35
C ARG A 44 2.23 11.59 -9.46
N ARG A 45 3.43 11.95 -9.95
CA ARG A 45 4.70 11.78 -9.23
C ARG A 45 4.70 12.40 -7.84
N VAL A 46 4.14 13.60 -7.69
CA VAL A 46 4.08 14.30 -6.39
C VAL A 46 3.33 13.48 -5.34
N VAL A 47 2.26 12.78 -5.75
CA VAL A 47 1.46 11.96 -4.83
C VAL A 47 2.25 10.73 -4.38
N VAL A 48 3.06 10.13 -5.25
CA VAL A 48 3.91 8.99 -4.89
C VAL A 48 4.87 9.37 -3.75
N VAL A 49 5.56 10.51 -3.89
CA VAL A 49 6.52 10.96 -2.87
C VAL A 49 5.82 11.26 -1.55
N THR A 50 4.69 11.97 -1.57
CA THR A 50 3.92 12.29 -0.37
C THR A 50 3.37 11.05 0.32
N VAL A 51 2.82 10.10 -0.45
CA VAL A 51 2.30 8.83 0.12
C VAL A 51 3.43 8.00 0.71
N ALA A 52 4.57 7.88 0.04
CA ALA A 52 5.71 7.11 0.56
C ALA A 52 6.19 7.66 1.91
N LYS A 53 6.36 8.98 2.02
CA LYS A 53 6.70 9.64 3.30
C LYS A 53 5.63 9.37 4.36
N ARG A 54 4.35 9.56 4.01
CA ARG A 54 3.24 9.34 4.93
C ARG A 54 3.20 7.90 5.47
N VAL A 55 3.43 6.91 4.61
CA VAL A 55 3.47 5.50 5.01
C VAL A 55 4.69 5.21 5.88
N ALA A 56 5.86 5.81 5.60
CA ALA A 56 7.05 5.65 6.45
C ALA A 56 6.84 6.22 7.86
N GLU A 57 6.25 7.42 7.96
CA GLU A 57 5.83 8.05 9.23
C GLU A 57 4.86 7.13 9.99
N GLU A 58 3.79 6.66 9.34
CA GLU A 58 2.77 5.78 9.94
C GLU A 58 3.35 4.42 10.39
N CYS A 59 4.42 3.94 9.75
CA CYS A 59 5.10 2.70 10.10
C CYS A 59 6.27 2.89 11.09
N GLY A 60 6.63 4.13 11.44
CA GLY A 60 7.74 4.43 12.34
C GLY A 60 9.12 4.09 11.76
N VAL A 61 9.30 4.23 10.44
CA VAL A 61 10.54 3.89 9.71
C VAL A 61 11.11 5.08 8.93
N GLU A 62 10.81 6.30 9.38
CA GLU A 62 11.32 7.54 8.77
C GLU A 62 12.82 7.76 9.02
#